data_AF-A0A5K1E148-F1
#
_entry.id   AF-A0A5K1E148-F1
#
_cell.length_a   1.000
_cell.length_b   1.000
_cell.length_c   1.000
_cell.angle_alpha   90.00
_cell.angle_beta   90.00
_cell.angle_gamma   90.00
#
_symmetry.space_group_name_H-M   'P 1'
#
loop_
_entity.id
_entity.type
_entity.pdbx_description
1 polymer ?
#
loop_
_entity_poly.entity_id
_entity_poly.type
_entity_poly.pdbx_seq_one_letter_code
_entity_poly.pdbx_strand_id
1 'polypeptide(L)' 'GQAKTLMFVHISPEVDAFGETISTLKFAERVSTIELGAARVNKDGKEVRELREQ' A
#
# COMPACT_ATOMS: atom_id res chain seq x y z
N GLY A 1 0.79 5.86 -8.38
CA GLY A 1 2.00 5.11 -8.78
C GLY A 1 1.74 3.64 -8.58
N GLN A 2 2.39 2.75 -9.34
CA GLN A 2 2.24 1.32 -9.17
C GLN A 2 3.20 0.81 -8.08
N ALA A 3 2.66 0.53 -6.90
CA ALA A 3 3.40 -0.04 -5.78
C ALA A 3 2.47 -0.91 -4.94
N LYS A 4 3.02 -1.97 -4.36
CA LYS A 4 2.35 -2.70 -3.27
C LYS A 4 2.77 -2.04 -1.97
N THR A 5 1.82 -1.48 -1.23
CA THR A 5 2.10 -0.77 0.02
C THR A 5 1.60 -1.60 1.20
N LEU A 6 2.47 -1.76 2.20
CA LEU A 6 2.14 -2.32 3.50
C LEU A 6 2.51 -1.27 4.55
N MET A 7 1.59 -0.95 5.44
CA MET A 7 1.82 -0.01 6.53
C MET A 7 1.70 -0.73 7.86
N PHE A 8 2.74 -0.63 8.69
CA PHE A 8 2.69 -1.06 10.09
C PHE A 8 2.44 0.16 10.97
N VAL A 9 1.53 0.00 11.92
CA VAL A 9 1.16 1.04 12.87
C VAL A 9 1.50 0.54 14.27
N HIS A 10 2.38 1.25 14.97
CA HIS A 10 2.70 0.98 16.37
C HIS A 10 1.97 2.00 17.24
N ILE A 11 1.25 1.52 18.26
CA ILE A 11 0.49 2.34 19.20
C ILE A 11 0.88 1.97 20.63
N SER A 12 0.87 2.96 21.52
CA SER A 12 1.04 2.75 22.96
C SER A 12 -0.33 2.53 23.61
N PRO A 13 -0.49 1.55 24.52
CA PRO A 13 -1.74 1.32 25.24
C PRO A 13 -1.98 2.30 26.40
N GLU A 14 -1.07 3.25 26.63
CA GLU A 14 -1.15 4.21 27.73
C GLU A 14 -2.27 5.24 27.51
N VAL A 15 -2.97 5.60 28.59
CA VAL A 15 -4.10 6.53 28.55
C VAL A 15 -3.66 7.93 28.09
N ASP A 16 -2.46 8.36 28.48
CA ASP A 16 -1.89 9.65 28.09
C ASP A 16 -1.58 9.72 26.58
N ALA A 17 -1.36 8.56 25.94
CA ALA A 17 -1.13 8.43 24.50
C ALA A 17 -2.41 8.23 23.69
N PHE A 18 -3.60 8.28 24.31
CA PHE A 18 -4.87 8.01 23.63
C PHE A 18 -5.14 8.97 22.47
N GLY A 19 -4.86 10.27 22.64
CA GLY A 19 -5.04 11.28 21.60
C GLY A 19 -4.17 11.03 20.36
N GLU A 20 -2.92 10.62 20.57
CA GLU A 20 -1.97 10.28 19.50
C GLU A 20 -2.36 8.96 18.82
N THR A 21 -2.81 7.98 19.60
CA THR A 21 -3.29 6.68 19.10
C THR A 21 -4.49 6.87 18.17
N ILE A 22 -5.48 7.68 18.56
CA ILE A 22 -6.63 7.99 17.71
C ILE A 22 -6.21 8.70 16.42
N SER A 23 -5.27 9.65 16.51
CA SER A 23 -4.78 10.38 15.33
C SER A 23 -4.06 9.45 14.35
N THR A 24 -3.25 8.52 14.88
CA THR A 24 -2.54 7.51 14.12
C THR A 24 -3.50 6.52 13.43
N LEU A 25 -4.53 6.04 14.14
CA LEU A 25 -5.54 5.16 13.56
C LEU A 25 -6.35 5.85 12.46
N LYS A 26 -6.76 7.11 12.66
CA LYS A 26 -7.46 7.90 11.62
C LYS A 26 -6.60 8.12 10.38
N PHE A 27 -5.28 8.25 10.54
CA PHE A 27 -4.37 8.33 9.42
C PHE A 27 -4.29 7.00 8.67
N ALA A 28 -4.13 5.90 9.40
CA ALA A 28 -4.08 4.55 8.83
C ALA A 28 -5.38 4.19 8.08
N GLU A 29 -6.54 4.56 8.61
CA GLU A 29 -7.84 4.40 7.96
C GLU A 29 -7.88 5.14 6.61
N ARG A 30 -7.48 6.42 6.58
CA ARG A 30 -7.39 7.18 5.33
C ARG A 30 -6.44 6.50 4.35
N VAL A 31 -5.25 6.08 4.79
CA VAL A 31 -4.25 5.40 3.94
C VAL A 31 -4.76 4.05 3.42
N SER A 32 -5.54 3.31 4.20
CA SER A 32 -6.17 2.05 3.77
C SER A 32 -7.20 2.27 2.66
N THR A 33 -7.86 3.43 2.63
CA THR A 33 -8.82 3.79 1.57
C THR A 33 -8.16 4.41 0.34
N ILE A 34 -6.85 4.72 0.39
CA ILE A 34 -6.13 5.19 -0.78
C ILE A 34 -5.93 4.02 -1.74
N GLU A 35 -6.74 4.00 -2.80
CA GLU A 35 -6.45 3.18 -3.97
C GLU A 35 -5.21 3.75 -4.68
N LEU A 36 -4.03 3.25 -4.32
CA LEU A 36 -2.87 3.29 -5.22
C LEU A 36 -3.27 2.47 -6.44
N GLY A 37 -3.79 3.16 -7.48
CA GLY A 37 -4.54 2.57 -8.60
C GLY A 37 -4.07 1.17 -8.98
N ALA A 38 -5.03 0.25 -9.11
CA ALA A 38 -4.89 -1.19 -9.28
C ALA A 38 -3.45 -1.65 -9.54
N ALA A 39 -2.86 -2.37 -8.58
CA ALA A 39 -1.58 -3.06 -8.76
C ALA A 39 -1.71 -4.04 -9.94
N ARG A 40 -1.38 -3.58 -11.14
CA ARG A 40 -1.30 -4.44 -12.32
C ARG A 40 -0.16 -5.42 -12.06
N VAL A 41 -0.44 -6.70 -12.26
CA VAL A 41 0.61 -7.72 -12.26
C VAL A 41 1.51 -7.39 -13.45
N ASN A 42 2.76 -6.99 -13.22
CA ASN A 42 3.78 -6.96 -14.25
C ASN A 42 4.03 -8.42 -14.70
N LYS A 43 3.24 -8.91 -15.67
CA LYS A 43 3.47 -10.19 -16.36
C LYS A 43 4.21 -9.99 -17.70
N ASP A 44 4.98 -8.91 -17.87
CA ASP A 44 5.76 -8.64 -19.09
C ASP A 44 7.05 -9.49 -19.18
N GLY A 45 6.94 -10.80 -18.93
CA GLY A 45 8.05 -11.75 -19.03
C GLY A 45 7.84 -12.86 -20.06
N LYS A 46 6.65 -13.00 -20.66
CA LYS A 46 6.35 -14.07 -21.62
C LYS A 46 5.96 -13.61 -23.04
N GLU A 47 5.47 -12.38 -23.23
CA GLU A 47 5.07 -11.90 -24.57
C GLU A 47 6.21 -11.25 -25.38
N VAL A 48 7.33 -10.86 -24.75
CA VAL A 48 8.41 -10.15 -25.46
C VAL A 48 9.28 -11.07 -26.32
N ARG A 49 9.13 -12.40 -26.21
CA ARG A 49 9.95 -13.35 -26.99
C ARG A 49 9.39 -13.66 -28.38
N GLU A 50 8.12 -13.34 -28.67
CA GLU A 50 7.49 -13.63 -29.97
C GLU A 50 7.54 -12.45 -30.97
N LEU A 51 7.91 -11.24 -30.52
CA LEU A 51 8.00 -10.03 -31.35
C LEU A 51 9.39 -9.81 -31.99
N ARG A 52 10.32 -10.77 -31.88
CA ARG A 52 11.66 -10.69 -32.48
C ARG A 52 11.89 -11.61 -33.69
N GLU A 53 10.86 -12.32 -34.15
CA GLU A 53 10.91 -13.22 -35.33
C GLU A 53 9.97 -12.80 -36.48
N GLN A 54 9.68 -11.51 -36.64
CA GLN A 54 9.16 -10.95 -37.90
C GLN A 54 10.11 -9.89 -38.46
#